data_AF-A0A1C4GWZ4-F1
#
_entry.id   AF-A0A1C4GWZ4-F1
#
_cell.length_a   1.000
_cell.length_b   1.000
_cell.length_c   1.000
_cell.angle_alpha   90.00
_cell.angle_beta   90.00
_cell.angle_gamma   90.00
#
_symmetry.space_group_name_H-M   'P 1'
#
loop_
_entity.id
_entity.type
_entity.pdbx_description
1 polymer ?
#
loop_
_entity_poly.entity_id
_entity_poly.type
_entity_poly.pdbx_seq_one_letter_code
_entity_poly.pdbx_strand_id
1 'polypeptide(L)'
;MKQILQAYVFIGLIIVALLSILSYGYGAGYIYIYWRELQIQTNIWVLFVILMSLALSMQLLWLSIKRYLSQQQRKIETVFNFKNLHPYEQLAVVWLLEAAEDQQEFIQSVFSQSGLLKGIIDSRLYWMQHQYPEALAALNQTNPMAFELAEIQRIEIFLAQNNGEQALTHLEFLNQHELSPWLNEVKSAYDLRLTSLWGKFAIQFPWMYLRSTKYGHLGEIKKQEWLQQLLLNFDQPDIESLQNLQQRYLDLGGQIYNRNYTIKMLWLKVLSRIPEMSEQHEALALHLLDQQFNQDVFYFWFQQQLLKQNPDYLNIEEHIDYWENKYPALPIFSFAKWHVYTATRREKEANQLLELYPDNILMNYLRIKSTLNGQDDLIQQLNLIFENNSNFVEMKI
;
A
#
# COMPACT_ATOMS: atom_id res chain seq x y z
N MET A 1 -9.12 8.95 -42.47
CA MET A 1 -8.62 9.95 -43.45
C MET A 1 -7.69 9.38 -44.53
N LYS A 2 -6.67 8.55 -44.22
CA LYS A 2 -5.77 7.97 -45.26
C LYS A 2 -6.48 7.11 -46.31
N GLN A 3 -7.43 6.26 -45.90
CA GLN A 3 -8.17 5.38 -46.82
C GLN A 3 -9.10 6.14 -47.77
N ILE A 4 -9.71 7.23 -47.30
CA ILE A 4 -10.57 8.09 -48.13
C ILE A 4 -9.74 8.81 -49.20
N LEU A 5 -8.55 9.30 -48.83
CA LEU A 5 -7.63 9.96 -49.78
C LEU A 5 -7.11 8.97 -50.83
N GLN A 6 -6.83 7.72 -50.44
CA GLN A 6 -6.45 6.65 -51.37
C GLN A 6 -7.58 6.27 -52.33
N ALA A 7 -8.83 6.26 -51.86
CA ALA A 7 -9.99 5.98 -52.70
C ALA A 7 -10.20 7.07 -53.78
N TYR A 8 -10.05 8.35 -53.43
CA TYR A 8 -10.15 9.44 -54.42
C TYR A 8 -9.03 9.41 -55.45
N VAL A 9 -7.79 9.08 -55.05
CA VAL A 9 -6.68 8.90 -55.99
C VAL A 9 -6.93 7.72 -56.94
N PHE A 10 -7.46 6.61 -56.42
CA PHE A 10 -7.78 5.43 -57.23
C PHE A 10 -8.90 5.70 -58.25
N ILE A 11 -9.97 6.39 -57.83
CA ILE A 11 -11.06 6.81 -58.72
C ILE A 11 -10.54 7.80 -59.78
N GLY A 12 -9.68 8.75 -59.38
CA GLY A 12 -9.03 9.67 -60.31
C GLY A 12 -8.21 8.95 -61.38
N LEU A 13 -7.45 7.92 -61.00
CA LEU A 13 -6.67 7.10 -61.95
C LEU A 13 -7.57 6.32 -62.92
N ILE A 14 -8.71 5.81 -62.46
CA ILE A 14 -9.68 5.11 -63.34
C ILE A 14 -10.28 6.07 -64.37
N ILE A 15 -10.63 7.30 -63.96
CA ILE A 15 -11.18 8.31 -64.86
C ILE A 15 -10.14 8.71 -65.91
N VAL A 16 -8.88 8.88 -65.52
CA VAL A 16 -7.77 9.19 -66.46
C VAL A 16 -7.52 8.04 -67.44
N ALA A 17 -7.60 6.78 -66.97
CA ALA A 17 -7.47 5.61 -67.82
C ALA A 17 -8.61 5.50 -68.85
N LEU A 18 -9.87 5.73 -68.41
CA LEU A 18 -11.04 5.74 -69.30
C LEU A 18 -10.97 6.85 -70.35
N LEU A 19 -10.59 8.06 -69.96
CA LEU A 19 -10.42 9.19 -70.88
C LEU A 19 -9.26 8.97 -71.87
N SER A 20 -8.20 8.28 -71.44
CA SER A 20 -7.07 7.94 -72.32
C SER A 20 -7.48 6.96 -73.42
N ILE A 21 -8.29 5.94 -73.08
CA ILE A 21 -8.84 4.96 -74.04
C ILE A 21 -9.80 5.67 -75.02
N LEU A 22 -10.65 6.58 -74.53
CA LEU A 22 -11.59 7.33 -75.36
C LEU A 22 -10.90 8.31 -76.33
N SER A 23 -9.68 8.77 -76.03
CA SER A 23 -8.92 9.69 -76.92
C SER A 23 -8.09 8.99 -78.00
N TYR A 24 -8.02 7.65 -78.00
CA TYR A 24 -7.11 6.88 -78.86
C TYR A 24 -7.47 6.92 -80.37
N GLY A 25 -8.63 7.47 -80.75
CA GLY A 25 -9.12 7.52 -82.14
C GLY A 25 -9.38 8.92 -82.73
N TYR A 26 -9.35 9.98 -81.93
CA TYR A 26 -9.50 11.36 -82.40
C TYR A 26 -8.30 12.14 -81.86
N GLY A 27 -7.46 12.69 -82.76
CA GLY A 27 -6.23 13.41 -82.41
C GLY A 27 -6.49 14.57 -81.45
N ALA A 28 -6.50 14.29 -80.15
CA ALA A 28 -6.77 15.24 -79.10
C ALA A 28 -5.51 16.09 -78.89
N GLY A 29 -5.47 17.24 -79.59
CA GLY A 29 -4.63 18.40 -79.28
C GLY A 29 -3.16 18.09 -79.02
N TYR A 30 -2.34 18.10 -80.08
CA TYR A 30 -0.89 18.18 -79.91
C TYR A 30 -0.53 19.53 -79.28
N ILE A 31 0.16 19.49 -78.14
CA ILE A 31 0.72 20.68 -77.53
C ILE A 31 2.17 20.77 -77.96
N TYR A 32 2.52 21.91 -78.57
CA TYR A 32 3.88 22.24 -78.94
C TYR A 32 4.43 23.19 -77.89
N ILE A 33 5.35 22.70 -77.06
CA ILE A 33 6.03 23.54 -76.07
C ILE A 33 7.35 23.97 -76.68
N TYR A 34 7.47 25.26 -76.94
CA TYR A 34 8.71 25.88 -77.41
C TYR A 34 9.34 26.71 -76.30
N TRP A 35 10.50 26.29 -75.81
CA TRP A 35 11.26 27.05 -74.82
C TRP A 35 12.75 27.05 -75.18
N ARG A 36 13.27 28.22 -75.57
CA ARG A 36 14.62 28.39 -76.14
C ARG A 36 14.86 27.42 -77.30
N GLU A 37 15.81 26.50 -77.19
CA GLU A 37 16.14 25.49 -78.22
C GLU A 37 15.41 24.16 -78.01
N LEU A 38 14.60 24.03 -76.95
CA LEU A 38 13.87 22.80 -76.63
C LEU A 38 12.50 22.80 -77.29
N GLN A 39 12.35 21.91 -78.27
CA GLN A 39 11.08 21.57 -78.91
C GLN A 39 10.59 20.24 -78.38
N ILE A 40 9.48 20.25 -77.64
CA ILE A 40 8.83 19.03 -77.17
C ILE A 40 7.40 19.01 -77.72
N GLN A 41 7.10 18.00 -78.54
CA GLN A 41 5.76 17.72 -79.04
C GLN A 41 5.16 16.60 -78.19
N THR A 42 4.11 16.90 -77.43
CA THR A 42 3.42 15.90 -76.59
C THR A 42 1.91 15.95 -76.76
N ASN A 43 1.25 14.90 -76.27
CA ASN A 43 -0.21 14.86 -76.17
C ASN A 43 -0.65 15.64 -74.91
N ILE A 44 -1.76 16.38 -75.01
CA ILE A 44 -2.35 17.15 -73.90
C ILE A 44 -2.53 16.33 -72.62
N TRP A 45 -2.83 15.03 -72.74
CA TRP A 45 -2.99 14.14 -71.59
C TRP A 45 -1.67 13.87 -70.85
N VAL A 46 -0.56 13.75 -71.58
CA VAL A 46 0.77 13.58 -70.99
C VAL A 46 1.16 14.83 -70.20
N LEU A 47 0.82 16.02 -70.72
CA LEU A 47 1.01 17.28 -70.00
C LEU A 47 0.23 17.30 -68.67
N PHE A 48 -1.06 16.91 -68.70
CA PHE A 48 -1.88 16.87 -67.49
C PHE A 48 -1.35 15.92 -66.43
N VAL A 49 -0.91 14.72 -66.82
CA VAL A 49 -0.31 13.75 -65.89
C VAL A 49 0.98 14.30 -65.28
N ILE A 50 1.83 14.94 -66.09
CA ILE A 50 3.06 15.58 -65.60
C ILE A 50 2.73 16.68 -64.60
N LEU A 51 1.80 17.59 -64.92
CA LEU A 51 1.39 18.68 -64.02
C LEU A 51 0.79 18.14 -62.71
N MET A 52 -0.04 17.11 -62.77
CA MET A 52 -0.63 16.49 -61.59
C MET A 52 0.43 15.81 -60.71
N SER A 53 1.40 15.12 -61.32
CA SER A 53 2.54 14.54 -60.61
C SER A 53 3.41 15.62 -59.94
N LEU A 54 3.64 16.73 -60.63
CA LEU A 54 4.44 17.85 -60.12
C LEU A 54 3.74 18.53 -58.94
N ALA A 55 2.43 18.75 -59.03
CA ALA A 55 1.62 19.28 -57.94
C ALA A 55 1.62 18.35 -56.71
N LEU A 56 1.47 17.04 -56.92
CA LEU A 56 1.50 16.05 -55.85
C LEU A 56 2.88 16.00 -55.15
N SER A 57 3.98 16.01 -55.93
CA SER A 57 5.33 16.08 -55.40
C SER A 57 5.57 17.35 -54.59
N MET A 58 5.10 18.50 -55.08
CA MET A 58 5.21 19.78 -54.38
C MET A 58 4.44 19.76 -53.06
N GLN A 59 3.26 19.13 -53.03
CA GLN A 59 2.45 19.00 -51.82
C GLN A 59 3.08 18.04 -50.80
N LEU A 60 3.68 16.93 -51.25
CA LEU A 60 4.42 16.00 -50.40
C LEU A 60 5.69 16.65 -49.82
N LEU A 61 6.42 17.42 -50.62
CA LEU A 61 7.55 18.23 -50.17
C LEU A 61 7.13 19.27 -49.13
N TRP A 62 6.03 19.99 -49.37
CA TRP A 62 5.50 20.97 -48.41
C TRP A 62 5.13 20.33 -47.07
N LEU A 63 4.44 19.19 -47.08
CA LEU A 63 4.10 18.45 -45.86
C LEU A 63 5.36 17.99 -45.11
N SER A 64 6.37 17.53 -45.85
CA SER A 64 7.64 17.07 -45.27
C SER A 64 8.42 18.23 -44.66
N ILE A 65 8.52 19.37 -45.34
CA ILE A 65 9.15 20.60 -44.86
C ILE A 65 8.40 21.14 -43.64
N LYS A 66 7.06 21.22 -43.67
CA LYS A 66 6.25 21.67 -42.54
C LYS A 66 6.42 20.77 -41.32
N ARG A 67 6.52 19.46 -41.52
CA ARG A 67 6.77 18.50 -40.43
C ARG A 67 8.18 18.63 -39.86
N TYR A 68 9.18 18.84 -40.72
CA TYR A 68 10.56 19.05 -40.31
C TYR A 68 10.76 20.37 -39.55
N LEU A 69 10.23 21.48 -40.09
CA LEU A 69 10.30 22.80 -39.45
C LEU A 69 9.54 22.83 -38.13
N SER A 70 8.37 22.20 -38.04
CA SER A 70 7.63 22.14 -36.76
C SER A 70 8.34 21.30 -35.71
N GLN A 71 9.08 20.24 -36.08
CA GLN A 71 9.94 19.52 -35.14
C GLN A 71 11.14 20.34 -34.66
N GLN A 72 11.75 21.15 -35.54
CA GLN A 72 12.89 22.01 -35.18
C GLN A 72 12.47 23.21 -34.31
N GLN A 73 11.37 23.89 -34.64
CA GLN A 73 10.82 24.99 -33.83
C GLN A 73 10.51 24.54 -32.39
N ARG A 74 9.99 23.32 -32.23
CA ARG A 74 9.67 22.75 -30.91
C ARG A 74 10.87 22.44 -30.02
N LYS A 75 12.08 22.32 -30.58
CA LYS A 75 13.31 22.14 -29.77
C LYS A 75 13.85 23.45 -29.19
N ILE A 76 13.39 24.59 -29.72
CA ILE A 76 13.93 25.93 -29.44
C ILE A 76 12.89 26.81 -28.71
N GLU A 77 11.59 26.50 -28.80
CA GLU A 77 10.57 27.20 -28.03
C GLU A 77 10.66 26.84 -26.53
N THR A 78 11.21 27.78 -25.75
CA THR A 78 11.01 27.83 -24.31
C THR A 78 9.52 27.93 -24.04
N VAL A 79 8.91 26.86 -23.52
CA VAL A 79 7.46 26.77 -23.34
C VAL A 79 7.02 27.72 -22.24
N PHE A 80 6.42 28.86 -22.59
CA PHE A 80 5.89 29.85 -21.65
C PHE A 80 4.43 29.58 -21.22
N ASN A 81 3.69 28.70 -21.90
CA ASN A 81 2.27 28.47 -21.65
C ASN A 81 1.94 26.97 -21.55
N PHE A 82 1.31 26.57 -20.44
CA PHE A 82 0.90 25.20 -20.14
C PHE A 82 0.08 24.56 -21.27
N LYS A 83 -0.81 25.32 -21.93
CA LYS A 83 -1.66 24.81 -23.02
C LYS A 83 -0.90 24.38 -24.28
N ASN A 84 0.36 24.80 -24.42
CA ASN A 84 1.20 24.47 -25.57
C ASN A 84 2.07 23.21 -25.34
N LEU A 85 2.11 22.70 -24.10
CA LEU A 85 2.77 21.43 -23.79
C LEU A 85 2.05 20.26 -24.47
N HIS A 86 2.77 19.16 -24.72
CA HIS A 86 2.13 17.95 -25.22
C HIS A 86 1.17 17.37 -24.15
N PRO A 87 0.04 16.72 -24.50
CA PRO A 87 -0.88 16.14 -23.52
C PRO A 87 -0.24 15.25 -22.44
N TYR A 88 0.79 14.46 -22.77
CA TYR A 88 1.53 13.67 -21.75
C TYR A 88 2.37 14.55 -20.81
N GLU A 89 2.89 15.69 -21.28
CA GLU A 89 3.64 16.66 -20.45
C GLU A 89 2.68 17.45 -19.57
N GLN A 90 1.52 17.82 -20.10
CA GLN A 90 0.44 18.42 -19.33
C GLN A 90 -0.05 17.46 -18.24
N LEU A 91 -0.29 16.19 -18.57
CA LEU A 91 -0.63 15.16 -17.57
C LEU A 91 0.47 14.98 -16.53
N ALA A 92 1.75 14.97 -16.94
CA ALA A 92 2.86 14.86 -16.01
C ALA A 92 2.93 16.06 -15.06
N VAL A 93 2.77 17.28 -15.57
CA VAL A 93 2.74 18.51 -14.75
C VAL A 93 1.53 18.51 -13.81
N VAL A 94 0.34 18.14 -14.28
CA VAL A 94 -0.87 18.01 -13.44
C VAL A 94 -0.67 16.99 -12.35
N TRP A 95 -0.04 15.85 -12.65
CA TRP A 95 0.25 14.81 -11.69
C TRP A 95 1.32 15.23 -10.66
N LEU A 96 2.39 15.90 -11.11
CA LEU A 96 3.46 16.40 -10.24
C LEU A 96 2.98 17.50 -9.27
N LEU A 97 1.98 18.27 -9.68
CA LEU A 97 1.39 19.34 -8.87
C LEU A 97 0.18 18.86 -8.06
N GLU A 98 -0.17 17.57 -8.12
CA GLU A 98 -1.38 17.00 -7.51
C GLU A 98 -2.68 17.74 -7.93
N ALA A 99 -2.67 18.46 -9.05
CA ALA A 99 -3.73 19.34 -9.53
C ALA A 99 -4.84 18.61 -10.32
N ALA A 100 -5.00 17.31 -10.08
CA ALA A 100 -5.95 16.48 -10.83
C ALA A 100 -7.41 16.88 -10.55
N GLU A 101 -7.69 17.45 -9.37
CA GLU A 101 -9.01 17.98 -9.02
C GLU A 101 -9.35 19.25 -9.80
N ASP A 102 -8.37 20.14 -9.99
CA ASP A 102 -8.56 21.42 -10.69
C ASP A 102 -8.58 21.28 -12.22
N GLN A 103 -7.99 20.21 -12.76
CA GLN A 103 -7.83 19.98 -14.20
C GLN A 103 -8.66 18.79 -14.72
N GLN A 104 -9.79 18.50 -14.08
CA GLN A 104 -10.68 17.38 -14.44
C GLN A 104 -11.11 17.38 -15.90
N GLU A 105 -11.59 18.51 -16.42
CA GLU A 105 -12.06 18.62 -17.81
C GLU A 105 -10.94 18.28 -18.81
N PHE A 106 -9.72 18.74 -18.51
CA PHE A 106 -8.55 18.41 -19.30
C PHE A 106 -8.27 16.90 -19.26
N ILE A 107 -8.20 16.30 -18.07
CA ILE A 107 -7.93 14.86 -17.91
C ILE A 107 -8.99 14.03 -18.66
N GLN A 108 -10.28 14.33 -18.48
CA GLN A 108 -11.37 13.66 -19.18
C GLN A 108 -11.23 13.80 -20.70
N SER A 109 -10.89 14.99 -21.20
CA SER A 109 -10.72 15.22 -22.64
C SER A 109 -9.61 14.35 -23.23
N VAL A 110 -8.48 14.19 -22.53
CA VAL A 110 -7.33 13.39 -22.98
C VAL A 110 -7.68 11.90 -23.04
N PHE A 111 -8.43 11.40 -22.05
CA PHE A 111 -8.79 9.98 -21.97
C PHE A 111 -10.13 9.63 -22.63
N SER A 112 -10.90 10.61 -23.12
CA SER A 112 -12.22 10.42 -23.74
C SER A 112 -12.25 9.42 -24.91
N GLN A 113 -11.15 9.31 -25.64
CA GLN A 113 -10.97 8.39 -26.77
C GLN A 113 -10.26 7.08 -26.38
N SER A 114 -9.82 6.95 -25.12
CA SER A 114 -9.12 5.76 -24.64
C SER A 114 -10.11 4.62 -24.42
N GLY A 115 -10.09 3.63 -25.31
CA GLY A 115 -10.90 2.41 -25.15
C GLY A 115 -10.50 1.55 -23.95
N LEU A 116 -9.33 1.77 -23.35
CA LEU A 116 -8.81 0.98 -22.21
C LEU A 116 -9.02 1.71 -20.88
N LEU A 117 -8.62 2.99 -20.80
CA LEU A 117 -8.47 3.70 -19.52
C LEU A 117 -9.60 4.67 -19.19
N LYS A 118 -10.48 5.01 -20.14
CA LYS A 118 -11.53 6.01 -19.94
C LYS A 118 -12.33 5.80 -18.66
N GLY A 119 -12.95 4.62 -18.50
CA GLY A 119 -13.79 4.33 -17.33
C GLY A 119 -13.02 4.31 -16.00
N ILE A 120 -11.73 3.95 -16.02
CA ILE A 120 -10.88 3.96 -14.80
C ILE A 120 -10.56 5.40 -14.40
N ILE A 121 -10.23 6.25 -15.38
CA ILE A 121 -9.95 7.67 -15.13
C ILE A 121 -11.21 8.39 -14.69
N ASP A 122 -12.34 8.19 -15.37
CA ASP A 122 -13.63 8.76 -14.99
C ASP A 122 -13.99 8.34 -13.55
N SER A 123 -13.83 7.06 -13.23
CA SER A 123 -14.02 6.55 -11.86
C SER A 123 -13.14 7.24 -10.83
N ARG A 124 -11.86 7.44 -11.14
CA ARG A 124 -10.92 8.11 -10.24
C ARG A 124 -11.31 9.57 -9.99
N LEU A 125 -11.77 10.28 -11.02
CA LEU A 125 -12.23 11.66 -10.87
C LEU A 125 -13.50 11.74 -10.01
N TYR A 126 -14.48 10.84 -10.22
CA TYR A 126 -15.65 10.76 -9.37
C TYR A 126 -15.30 10.39 -7.92
N TRP A 127 -14.35 9.48 -7.71
CA TRP A 127 -13.85 9.12 -6.38
C TRP A 127 -13.23 10.32 -5.66
N MET A 128 -12.44 11.16 -6.34
CA MET A 128 -11.89 12.40 -5.76
C MET A 128 -12.99 13.38 -5.32
N GLN A 129 -14.12 13.40 -6.04
CA GLN A 129 -15.29 14.19 -5.69
C GLN A 129 -16.19 13.54 -4.62
N HIS A 130 -15.76 12.42 -4.03
CA HIS A 130 -16.55 11.62 -3.08
C HIS A 130 -17.87 11.06 -3.66
N GLN A 131 -17.98 11.01 -4.99
CA GLN A 131 -19.11 10.46 -5.75
C GLN A 131 -18.89 8.97 -6.00
N TYR A 132 -18.93 8.18 -4.92
CA TYR A 132 -18.59 6.76 -4.98
C TYR A 132 -19.52 5.90 -5.86
N PRO A 133 -20.87 6.11 -5.87
CA PRO A 133 -21.75 5.34 -6.75
C PRO A 133 -21.44 5.55 -8.24
N GLU A 134 -21.19 6.78 -8.65
CA GLU A 134 -20.80 7.17 -10.01
C GLU A 134 -19.43 6.61 -10.35
N ALA A 135 -18.50 6.64 -9.39
CA ALA A 135 -17.17 6.05 -9.55
C ALA A 135 -17.26 4.54 -9.82
N LEU A 136 -18.11 3.81 -9.10
CA LEU A 136 -18.32 2.36 -9.32
C LEU A 136 -19.03 2.09 -10.65
N ALA A 137 -20.03 2.90 -11.00
CA ALA A 137 -20.75 2.78 -12.27
C ALA A 137 -19.83 2.97 -13.49
N ALA A 138 -18.87 3.90 -13.41
CA ALA A 138 -17.86 4.12 -14.44
C ALA A 138 -16.96 2.89 -14.65
N LEU A 139 -16.62 2.16 -13.58
CA LEU A 139 -15.80 0.94 -13.66
C LEU A 139 -16.54 -0.22 -14.34
N ASN A 140 -17.87 -0.27 -14.26
CA ASN A 140 -18.65 -1.31 -14.94
C ASN A 140 -18.63 -1.17 -16.47
N GLN A 141 -18.20 -0.02 -16.99
CA GLN A 141 -18.09 0.26 -18.42
C GLN A 141 -16.64 0.13 -18.93
N THR A 142 -15.70 -0.29 -18.08
CA THR A 142 -14.29 -0.44 -18.47
C THR A 142 -14.06 -1.66 -19.35
N ASN A 143 -13.04 -1.58 -20.19
CA ASN A 143 -12.63 -2.69 -21.04
C ASN A 143 -12.13 -3.86 -20.17
N PRO A 144 -12.53 -5.11 -20.47
CA PRO A 144 -12.04 -6.30 -19.76
C PRO A 144 -10.51 -6.42 -19.71
N MET A 145 -9.78 -5.88 -20.69
CA MET A 145 -8.31 -5.89 -20.71
C MET A 145 -7.67 -4.98 -19.63
N ALA A 146 -8.45 -4.07 -19.04
CA ALA A 146 -8.01 -3.17 -17.97
C ALA A 146 -8.48 -3.61 -16.57
N PHE A 147 -8.91 -4.87 -16.46
CA PHE A 147 -9.57 -5.41 -15.28
C PHE A 147 -8.78 -5.17 -13.98
N GLU A 148 -7.49 -5.48 -13.94
CA GLU A 148 -6.68 -5.36 -12.72
C GLU A 148 -6.60 -3.91 -12.22
N LEU A 149 -6.53 -2.95 -13.14
CA LEU A 149 -6.55 -1.53 -12.79
C LEU A 149 -7.93 -1.06 -12.32
N ALA A 150 -9.00 -1.60 -12.92
CA ALA A 150 -10.36 -1.33 -12.47
C ALA A 150 -10.60 -1.88 -11.05
N GLU A 151 -10.15 -3.09 -10.75
CA GLU A 151 -10.26 -3.69 -9.42
C GLU A 151 -9.44 -2.93 -8.36
N ILE A 152 -8.22 -2.48 -8.69
CA ILE A 152 -7.44 -1.58 -7.82
C ILE A 152 -8.26 -0.34 -7.46
N GLN A 153 -8.94 0.28 -8.43
CA GLN A 153 -9.78 1.45 -8.19
C GLN A 153 -11.03 1.10 -7.36
N ARG A 154 -11.65 -0.07 -7.59
CA ARG A 154 -12.79 -0.55 -6.78
C ARG A 154 -12.41 -0.69 -5.31
N ILE A 155 -11.26 -1.29 -5.03
CA ILE A 155 -10.76 -1.44 -3.66
C ILE A 155 -10.60 -0.08 -2.99
N GLU A 156 -10.04 0.93 -3.68
CA GLU A 156 -9.91 2.27 -3.11
C GLU A 156 -11.25 2.93 -2.80
N ILE A 157 -12.25 2.73 -3.67
CA ILE A 157 -13.60 3.23 -3.42
C ILE A 157 -14.21 2.54 -2.20
N PHE A 158 -14.12 1.22 -2.09
CA PHE A 158 -14.68 0.49 -0.95
C PHE A 158 -13.98 0.81 0.37
N LEU A 159 -12.66 1.00 0.36
CA LEU A 159 -11.91 1.51 1.52
C LEU A 159 -12.40 2.90 1.93
N ALA A 160 -12.61 3.81 0.98
CA ALA A 160 -13.11 5.16 1.24
C ALA A 160 -14.57 5.17 1.76
N GLN A 161 -15.38 4.19 1.35
CA GLN A 161 -16.75 3.98 1.85
C GLN A 161 -16.80 3.27 3.21
N ASN A 162 -15.67 2.93 3.84
CA ASN A 162 -15.58 2.07 5.01
C ASN A 162 -16.24 0.68 4.83
N ASN A 163 -16.30 0.15 3.60
CA ASN A 163 -16.88 -1.15 3.30
C ASN A 163 -15.81 -2.25 3.28
N GLY A 164 -15.47 -2.77 4.46
CA GLY A 164 -14.40 -3.76 4.64
C GLY A 164 -14.65 -5.10 3.94
N GLU A 165 -15.89 -5.61 3.94
CA GLU A 165 -16.22 -6.92 3.33
C GLU A 165 -16.02 -6.91 1.80
N GLN A 166 -16.48 -5.84 1.12
CA GLN A 166 -16.25 -5.69 -0.31
C GLN A 166 -14.77 -5.47 -0.61
N ALA A 167 -14.10 -4.59 0.15
CA ALA A 167 -12.66 -4.35 -0.03
C ALA A 167 -11.84 -5.65 0.09
N LEU A 168 -12.13 -6.49 1.10
CA LEU A 168 -11.46 -7.78 1.30
C LEU A 168 -11.70 -8.73 0.12
N THR A 169 -12.94 -8.84 -0.33
CA THR A 169 -13.31 -9.72 -1.45
C THR A 169 -12.51 -9.39 -2.71
N HIS A 170 -12.42 -8.12 -3.06
CA HIS A 170 -11.69 -7.67 -4.25
C HIS A 170 -10.16 -7.78 -4.08
N LEU A 171 -9.64 -7.56 -2.86
CA LEU A 171 -8.22 -7.76 -2.54
C LEU A 171 -7.81 -9.23 -2.67
N GLU A 172 -8.64 -10.15 -2.18
CA GLU A 172 -8.42 -11.59 -2.31
C GLU A 172 -8.50 -12.05 -3.78
N PHE A 173 -9.44 -11.50 -4.54
CA PHE A 173 -9.56 -11.80 -5.97
C PHE A 173 -8.27 -11.46 -6.73
N LEU A 174 -7.73 -10.25 -6.55
CA LEU A 174 -6.49 -9.83 -7.20
C LEU A 174 -5.27 -10.66 -6.78
N ASN A 175 -5.30 -11.28 -5.61
CA ASN A 175 -4.22 -12.12 -5.10
C ASN A 175 -4.20 -13.53 -5.71
N GLN A 176 -5.34 -14.00 -6.23
CA GLN A 176 -5.47 -15.28 -6.93
C GLN A 176 -5.42 -15.13 -8.46
N HIS A 177 -5.62 -13.91 -8.96
CA HIS A 177 -5.65 -13.59 -10.38
C HIS A 177 -4.25 -13.45 -10.99
N GLU A 178 -4.04 -14.05 -12.16
CA GLU A 178 -2.79 -13.92 -12.92
C GLU A 178 -2.71 -12.55 -13.61
N LEU A 179 -1.57 -11.87 -13.46
CA LEU A 179 -1.38 -10.54 -14.03
C LEU A 179 -1.41 -10.59 -15.56
N SER A 180 -2.23 -9.73 -16.17
CA SER A 180 -2.30 -9.58 -17.64
C SER A 180 -0.93 -9.30 -18.27
N PRO A 181 -0.61 -9.90 -19.45
CA PRO A 181 0.71 -9.83 -20.06
C PRO A 181 1.26 -8.41 -20.29
N TRP A 182 0.37 -7.45 -20.59
CA TRP A 182 0.76 -6.07 -20.87
C TRP A 182 1.15 -5.27 -19.62
N LEU A 183 0.78 -5.75 -18.42
CA LEU A 183 1.19 -5.16 -17.14
C LEU A 183 2.53 -5.72 -16.63
N ASN A 184 3.11 -6.72 -17.30
CA ASN A 184 4.36 -7.34 -16.85
C ASN A 184 5.53 -6.36 -16.79
N GLU A 185 5.60 -5.40 -17.71
CA GLU A 185 6.64 -4.35 -17.70
C GLU A 185 6.58 -3.46 -16.45
N VAL A 186 5.41 -3.37 -15.82
CA VAL A 186 5.15 -2.56 -14.62
C VAL A 186 4.76 -3.41 -13.40
N LYS A 187 5.04 -4.72 -13.44
CA LYS A 187 4.66 -5.66 -12.38
C LYS A 187 5.10 -5.21 -10.99
N SER A 188 6.32 -4.70 -10.84
CA SER A 188 6.82 -4.22 -9.55
C SER A 188 5.97 -3.05 -9.01
N ALA A 189 5.53 -2.14 -9.86
CA ALA A 189 4.67 -1.03 -9.44
C ALA A 189 3.26 -1.52 -9.07
N TYR A 190 2.74 -2.50 -9.81
CA TYR A 190 1.48 -3.17 -9.48
C TYR A 190 1.55 -3.87 -8.11
N ASP A 191 2.59 -4.67 -7.87
CA ASP A 191 2.78 -5.40 -6.60
C ASP A 191 2.93 -4.43 -5.41
N LEU A 192 3.66 -3.32 -5.59
CA LEU A 192 3.78 -2.26 -4.59
C LEU A 192 2.43 -1.59 -4.31
N ARG A 193 1.64 -1.31 -5.34
CA ARG A 193 0.31 -0.73 -5.20
C ARG A 193 -0.62 -1.67 -4.43
N LEU A 194 -0.65 -2.95 -4.79
CA LEU A 194 -1.46 -3.96 -4.12
C LEU A 194 -1.03 -4.12 -2.65
N THR A 195 0.27 -4.13 -2.39
CA THR A 195 0.84 -4.14 -1.02
C THR A 195 0.40 -2.93 -0.22
N SER A 196 0.40 -1.74 -0.83
CA SER A 196 -0.08 -0.52 -0.18
C SER A 196 -1.57 -0.58 0.16
N LEU A 197 -2.40 -1.18 -0.71
CA LEU A 197 -3.84 -1.34 -0.46
C LEU A 197 -4.09 -2.33 0.68
N TRP A 198 -3.38 -3.47 0.71
CA TRP A 198 -3.40 -4.38 1.85
C TRP A 198 -2.98 -3.70 3.15
N GLY A 199 -1.96 -2.83 3.10
CA GLY A 199 -1.54 -2.01 4.23
C GLY A 199 -2.65 -1.10 4.74
N LYS A 200 -3.32 -0.35 3.84
CA LYS A 200 -4.45 0.51 4.21
C LYS A 200 -5.60 -0.31 4.82
N PHE A 201 -5.96 -1.42 4.17
CA PHE A 201 -7.02 -2.32 4.63
C PHE A 201 -6.74 -2.87 6.03
N ALA A 202 -5.53 -3.38 6.29
CA ALA A 202 -5.17 -3.95 7.58
C ALA A 202 -5.23 -2.92 8.72
N ILE A 203 -4.88 -1.66 8.46
CA ILE A 203 -4.94 -0.61 9.48
C ILE A 203 -6.38 -0.21 9.78
N GLN A 204 -7.21 -0.07 8.74
CA GLN A 204 -8.60 0.36 8.88
C GLN A 204 -9.51 -0.74 9.43
N PHE A 205 -9.24 -2.01 9.08
CA PHE A 205 -10.03 -3.18 9.49
C PHE A 205 -9.11 -4.28 10.07
N PRO A 206 -8.53 -4.07 11.27
CA PRO A 206 -7.49 -4.94 11.81
C PRO A 206 -7.95 -6.38 12.06
N TRP A 207 -9.21 -6.55 12.47
CA TRP A 207 -9.81 -7.87 12.69
C TRP A 207 -10.21 -8.55 11.37
N MET A 208 -10.80 -7.83 10.42
CA MET A 208 -11.16 -8.42 9.11
C MET A 208 -9.93 -8.86 8.31
N TYR A 209 -8.78 -8.20 8.50
CA TYR A 209 -7.52 -8.63 7.90
C TYR A 209 -7.10 -10.05 8.28
N LEU A 210 -7.53 -10.55 9.45
CA LEU A 210 -7.26 -11.92 9.86
C LEU A 210 -8.04 -12.97 9.05
N ARG A 211 -9.01 -12.57 8.22
CA ARG A 211 -9.73 -13.48 7.32
C ARG A 211 -9.03 -13.66 5.97
N SER A 212 -7.95 -12.91 5.71
CA SER A 212 -7.24 -12.97 4.42
C SER A 212 -6.57 -14.33 4.19
N THR A 213 -6.62 -14.89 2.98
CA THR A 213 -6.06 -16.22 2.68
C THR A 213 -4.53 -16.21 2.58
N LYS A 214 -3.94 -15.12 2.10
CA LYS A 214 -2.48 -14.93 2.10
C LYS A 214 -2.10 -13.90 3.16
N TYR A 215 -1.83 -14.44 4.33
CA TYR A 215 -1.24 -13.79 5.48
C TYR A 215 0.16 -13.19 5.24
N GLY A 216 0.34 -12.24 4.33
CA GLY A 216 1.62 -11.53 4.29
C GLY A 216 1.97 -10.81 3.01
N HIS A 217 1.55 -9.56 2.93
CA HIS A 217 2.30 -8.55 2.18
C HIS A 217 2.61 -7.30 3.02
N LEU A 218 2.28 -7.30 4.32
CA LEU A 218 2.61 -6.16 5.17
C LEU A 218 4.12 -6.11 5.41
N GLY A 219 4.75 -5.06 4.87
CA GLY A 219 6.07 -4.63 5.29
C GLY A 219 6.13 -4.32 6.79
N GLU A 220 7.33 -4.19 7.35
CA GLU A 220 7.51 -4.08 8.81
C GLU A 220 6.73 -2.94 9.44
N ILE A 221 6.78 -1.75 8.84
CA ILE A 221 6.09 -0.54 9.34
C ILE A 221 4.57 -0.79 9.38
N LYS A 222 3.99 -1.25 8.27
CA LYS A 222 2.54 -1.50 8.18
C LYS A 222 2.09 -2.62 9.12
N LYS A 223 2.95 -3.59 9.40
CA LYS A 223 2.68 -4.65 10.38
C LYS A 223 2.66 -4.10 11.81
N GLN A 224 3.57 -3.19 12.15
CA GLN A 224 3.56 -2.51 13.45
C GLN A 224 2.28 -1.69 13.61
N GLU A 225 1.92 -0.88 12.61
CA GLU A 225 0.69 -0.10 12.62
C GLU A 225 -0.55 -0.99 12.76
N TRP A 226 -0.62 -2.10 12.02
CA TRP A 226 -1.70 -3.07 12.16
C TRP A 226 -1.81 -3.66 13.58
N LEU A 227 -0.70 -4.12 14.17
CA LEU A 227 -0.72 -4.68 15.52
C LEU A 227 -1.10 -3.62 16.56
N GLN A 228 -0.68 -2.37 16.37
CA GLN A 228 -1.11 -1.26 17.23
C GLN A 228 -2.62 -1.02 17.11
N GLN A 229 -3.17 -0.97 15.90
CA GLN A 229 -4.62 -0.83 15.69
C GLN A 229 -5.42 -2.02 16.24
N LEU A 230 -4.88 -3.23 16.15
CA LEU A 230 -5.47 -4.43 16.74
C LEU A 230 -5.54 -4.32 18.27
N LEU A 231 -4.46 -3.86 18.91
CA LEU A 231 -4.41 -3.63 20.35
C LEU A 231 -5.33 -2.50 20.82
N LEU A 232 -5.49 -1.45 20.02
CA LEU A 232 -6.41 -0.35 20.35
C LEU A 232 -7.88 -0.80 20.30
N ASN A 233 -8.23 -1.71 19.40
CA ASN A 233 -9.61 -2.17 19.18
C ASN A 233 -9.86 -3.58 19.73
N PHE A 234 -9.21 -3.95 20.84
CA PHE A 234 -9.24 -5.33 21.35
C PHE A 234 -10.44 -5.65 22.25
N ASP A 235 -11.29 -4.68 22.57
CA ASP A 235 -12.22 -4.84 23.71
C ASP A 235 -13.38 -5.82 23.46
N GLN A 236 -13.71 -6.16 22.21
CA GLN A 236 -14.77 -7.13 21.88
C GLN A 236 -14.49 -7.89 20.55
N PRO A 237 -13.52 -8.81 20.50
CA PRO A 237 -13.33 -9.64 19.32
C PRO A 237 -14.44 -10.69 19.23
N ASP A 238 -14.91 -10.97 18.02
CA ASP A 238 -15.69 -12.17 17.78
C ASP A 238 -14.82 -13.44 17.94
N ILE A 239 -15.46 -14.56 18.29
CA ILE A 239 -14.77 -15.82 18.58
C ILE A 239 -13.94 -16.29 17.38
N GLU A 240 -14.47 -16.14 16.17
CA GLU A 240 -13.79 -16.52 14.93
C GLU A 240 -12.54 -15.66 14.71
N SER A 241 -12.65 -14.34 14.85
CA SER A 241 -11.50 -13.43 14.76
C SER A 241 -10.42 -13.74 15.79
N LEU A 242 -10.79 -14.10 17.02
CA LEU A 242 -9.83 -14.51 18.04
C LEU A 242 -9.10 -15.79 17.63
N GLN A 243 -9.83 -16.79 17.12
CA GLN A 243 -9.24 -18.03 16.60
C GLN A 243 -8.30 -17.77 15.42
N ASN A 244 -8.70 -16.91 14.48
CA ASN A 244 -7.86 -16.51 13.35
C ASN A 244 -6.59 -15.78 13.81
N LEU A 245 -6.66 -14.97 14.86
CA LEU A 245 -5.49 -14.30 15.45
C LEU A 245 -4.52 -15.31 16.09
N GLN A 246 -5.05 -16.27 16.85
CA GLN A 246 -4.24 -17.35 17.45
C GLN A 246 -3.56 -18.17 16.36
N GLN A 247 -4.33 -18.62 15.36
CA GLN A 247 -3.80 -19.38 14.23
C GLN A 247 -2.75 -18.56 13.48
N ARG A 248 -2.97 -17.26 13.28
CA ARG A 248 -2.00 -16.38 12.63
C ARG A 248 -0.67 -16.33 13.36
N TYR A 249 -0.68 -16.31 14.69
CA TYR A 249 0.56 -16.37 15.46
C TYR A 249 1.24 -17.74 15.31
N LEU A 250 0.48 -18.83 15.40
CA LEU A 250 1.00 -20.19 15.24
C LEU A 250 1.61 -20.43 13.86
N ASP A 251 1.00 -19.90 12.80
CA ASP A 251 1.48 -19.98 11.42
C ASP A 251 2.81 -19.24 11.21
N LEU A 252 3.11 -18.20 12.01
CA LEU A 252 4.43 -17.57 11.98
C LEU A 252 5.51 -18.53 12.50
N GLY A 253 5.16 -19.45 13.41
CA GLY A 253 6.07 -20.41 14.02
C GLY A 253 7.38 -19.76 14.46
N GLY A 254 8.52 -20.37 14.11
CA GLY A 254 9.85 -19.83 14.45
C GLY A 254 10.22 -18.52 13.75
N GLN A 255 9.47 -18.07 12.73
CA GLN A 255 9.78 -16.81 12.04
C GLN A 255 9.55 -15.58 12.93
N ILE A 256 8.77 -15.71 14.01
CA ILE A 256 8.51 -14.61 14.96
C ILE A 256 9.82 -14.11 15.59
N TYR A 257 10.75 -15.02 15.90
CA TYR A 257 11.99 -14.69 16.59
C TYR A 257 12.95 -13.85 15.74
N ASN A 258 12.85 -13.98 14.40
CA ASN A 258 13.64 -13.24 13.43
C ASN A 258 13.04 -11.86 13.09
N ARG A 259 11.89 -11.50 13.66
CA ARG A 259 11.27 -10.19 13.45
C ARG A 259 11.95 -9.10 14.27
N ASN A 260 11.79 -7.86 13.81
CA ASN A 260 12.18 -6.66 14.56
C ASN A 260 11.63 -6.72 16.00
N TYR A 261 12.45 -6.29 16.96
CA TYR A 261 12.12 -6.23 18.39
C TYR A 261 10.76 -5.56 18.66
N THR A 262 10.45 -4.47 17.97
CA THR A 262 9.17 -3.75 18.12
C THR A 262 7.97 -4.61 17.74
N ILE A 263 8.09 -5.43 16.69
CA ILE A 263 7.02 -6.35 16.26
C ILE A 263 6.84 -7.46 17.31
N LYS A 264 7.94 -8.00 17.83
CA LYS A 264 7.90 -9.02 18.89
C LYS A 264 7.25 -8.47 20.16
N MET A 265 7.57 -7.24 20.56
CA MET A 265 6.92 -6.54 21.67
C MET A 265 5.41 -6.38 21.48
N LEU A 266 4.98 -5.95 20.29
CA LEU A 266 3.56 -5.80 19.99
C LEU A 266 2.83 -7.15 20.02
N TRP A 267 3.44 -8.20 19.50
CA TRP A 267 2.91 -9.55 19.62
C TRP A 267 2.81 -10.00 21.08
N LEU A 268 3.81 -9.73 21.91
CA LEU A 268 3.75 -10.06 23.33
C LEU A 268 2.54 -9.41 24.00
N LYS A 269 2.31 -8.11 23.75
CA LYS A 269 1.13 -7.38 24.25
C LYS A 269 -0.19 -7.94 23.72
N VAL A 270 -0.22 -8.49 22.52
CA VAL A 270 -1.40 -9.17 21.98
C VAL A 270 -1.65 -10.48 22.73
N LEU A 271 -0.61 -11.31 22.86
CA LEU A 271 -0.71 -12.61 23.53
C LEU A 271 -1.08 -12.47 25.01
N SER A 272 -0.65 -11.39 25.69
CA SER A 272 -1.01 -11.15 27.09
C SER A 272 -2.52 -10.94 27.30
N ARG A 273 -3.28 -10.68 26.24
CA ARG A 273 -4.74 -10.55 26.27
C ARG A 273 -5.47 -11.83 25.86
N ILE A 274 -4.75 -12.91 25.53
CA ILE A 274 -5.31 -14.18 25.07
C ILE A 274 -4.86 -15.29 26.04
N PRO A 275 -5.66 -15.62 27.06
CA PRO A 275 -5.29 -16.60 28.08
C PRO A 275 -4.89 -17.97 27.51
N GLU A 276 -5.51 -18.39 26.40
CA GLU A 276 -5.26 -19.66 25.73
C GLU A 276 -3.84 -19.75 25.14
N MET A 277 -3.21 -18.62 24.84
CA MET A 277 -1.87 -18.55 24.24
C MET A 277 -0.77 -18.32 25.28
N SER A 278 -0.99 -18.83 26.49
CA SER A 278 -0.12 -18.53 27.63
C SER A 278 1.31 -19.06 27.45
N GLU A 279 1.46 -20.25 26.89
CA GLU A 279 2.77 -20.86 26.57
C GLU A 279 3.53 -20.05 25.51
N GLN A 280 2.84 -19.58 24.48
CA GLN A 280 3.43 -18.78 23.40
C GLN A 280 3.87 -17.41 23.91
N HIS A 281 3.07 -16.80 24.80
CA HIS A 281 3.45 -15.57 25.48
C HIS A 281 4.73 -15.76 26.29
N GLU A 282 4.79 -16.81 27.12
CA GLU A 282 5.95 -17.12 27.94
C GLU A 282 7.21 -17.32 27.08
N ALA A 283 7.13 -18.15 26.04
CA ALA A 283 8.26 -18.40 25.14
C ALA A 283 8.77 -17.11 24.47
N LEU A 284 7.86 -16.23 24.04
CA LEU A 284 8.23 -14.96 23.42
C LEU A 284 8.86 -13.98 24.43
N ALA A 285 8.33 -13.92 25.66
CA ALA A 285 8.87 -13.06 26.70
C ALA A 285 10.28 -13.50 27.13
N LEU A 286 10.49 -14.81 27.34
CA LEU A 286 11.80 -15.38 27.64
C LEU A 286 12.82 -15.04 26.56
N HIS A 287 12.43 -15.22 25.29
CA HIS A 287 13.29 -14.86 24.15
C HIS A 287 13.62 -13.36 24.12
N LEU A 288 12.65 -12.48 24.39
CA LEU A 288 12.86 -11.03 24.41
C LEU A 288 13.81 -10.60 25.53
N LEU A 289 13.65 -11.15 26.73
CA LEU A 289 14.50 -10.86 27.89
C LEU A 289 15.92 -11.42 27.72
N ASP A 290 16.05 -12.57 27.06
CA ASP A 290 17.36 -13.12 26.71
C ASP A 290 18.09 -12.25 25.68
N GLN A 291 17.37 -11.66 24.72
CA GLN A 291 17.97 -10.75 23.75
C GLN A 291 18.40 -9.42 24.38
N GLN A 292 17.52 -8.78 25.14
CA GLN A 292 17.80 -7.54 25.87
C GLN A 292 16.81 -7.33 27.01
N PHE A 293 17.32 -6.86 28.15
CA PHE A 293 16.44 -6.57 29.28
C PHE A 293 15.47 -5.42 28.95
N ASN A 294 14.18 -5.64 29.22
CA ASN A 294 13.15 -4.63 29.13
C ASN A 294 12.16 -4.84 30.29
N GLN A 295 11.91 -3.78 31.06
CA GLN A 295 11.09 -3.85 32.27
C GLN A 295 9.64 -4.23 31.97
N ASP A 296 9.04 -3.74 30.88
CA ASP A 296 7.66 -4.08 30.50
C ASP A 296 7.53 -5.56 30.12
N VAL A 297 8.53 -6.11 29.40
CA VAL A 297 8.55 -7.54 29.05
C VAL A 297 8.65 -8.40 30.29
N PHE A 298 9.58 -8.04 31.19
CA PHE A 298 9.75 -8.75 32.46
C PHE A 298 8.45 -8.71 33.25
N TYR A 299 7.78 -7.56 33.26
CA TYR A 299 6.51 -7.40 33.91
C TYR A 299 5.42 -8.32 33.33
N PHE A 300 5.23 -8.30 32.01
CA PHE A 300 4.26 -9.17 31.35
C PHE A 300 4.51 -10.64 31.66
N TRP A 301 5.78 -11.09 31.60
CA TRP A 301 6.15 -12.45 31.96
C TRP A 301 5.80 -12.75 33.43
N PHE A 302 6.27 -11.92 34.36
CA PHE A 302 6.12 -12.16 35.80
C PHE A 302 4.64 -12.19 36.22
N GLN A 303 3.86 -11.22 35.77
CA GLN A 303 2.42 -11.16 36.03
C GLN A 303 1.73 -12.45 35.53
N GLN A 304 2.05 -12.88 34.32
CA GLN A 304 1.44 -14.08 33.76
C GLN A 304 1.79 -15.34 34.56
N GLN A 305 3.04 -15.47 35.04
CA GLN A 305 3.44 -16.61 35.87
C GLN A 305 2.66 -16.67 37.18
N LEU A 306 2.42 -15.51 37.82
CA LEU A 306 1.65 -15.43 39.06
C LEU A 306 0.15 -15.71 38.86
N LEU A 307 -0.40 -15.39 37.68
CA LEU A 307 -1.81 -15.64 37.36
C LEU A 307 -2.12 -17.11 37.02
N LYS A 308 -1.12 -17.97 36.88
CA LYS A 308 -1.33 -19.43 36.69
C LYS A 308 -2.03 -20.01 37.92
N GLN A 309 -2.89 -21.02 37.73
CA GLN A 309 -3.60 -21.67 38.84
C GLN A 309 -2.65 -22.27 39.89
N ASN A 310 -1.51 -22.82 39.44
CA ASN A 310 -0.42 -23.30 40.30
C ASN A 310 0.91 -22.71 39.79
N PRO A 311 1.32 -21.53 40.30
CA PRO A 311 2.61 -20.93 39.92
C PRO A 311 3.78 -21.80 40.39
N ASP A 312 4.71 -22.10 39.49
CA ASP A 312 5.97 -22.77 39.84
C ASP A 312 6.97 -21.73 40.35
N TYR A 313 6.85 -21.40 41.63
CA TYR A 313 7.69 -20.39 42.28
C TYR A 313 9.20 -20.70 42.23
N LEU A 314 9.58 -21.98 42.15
CA LEU A 314 10.98 -22.38 42.05
C LEU A 314 11.52 -22.02 40.67
N ASN A 315 10.80 -22.42 39.62
CA ASN A 315 11.17 -22.09 38.24
C ASN A 315 11.19 -20.57 37.98
N ILE A 316 10.23 -19.84 38.56
CA ILE A 316 10.21 -18.37 38.49
C ILE A 316 11.47 -17.77 39.14
N GLU A 317 11.87 -18.25 40.32
CA GLU A 317 13.08 -17.80 41.01
C GLU A 317 14.35 -18.09 40.18
N GLU A 318 14.48 -19.30 39.63
CA GLU A 318 15.63 -19.68 38.79
C GLU A 318 15.78 -18.78 37.56
N HIS A 319 14.67 -18.40 36.91
CA HIS A 319 14.69 -17.45 35.79
C HIS A 319 15.12 -16.04 36.24
N ILE A 320 14.63 -15.58 37.39
CA ILE A 320 15.03 -14.29 37.95
C ILE A 320 16.52 -14.30 38.30
N ASP A 321 17.03 -15.36 38.91
CA ASP A 321 18.46 -15.53 39.20
C ASP A 321 19.32 -15.50 37.93
N TYR A 322 18.88 -16.20 36.88
CA TYR A 322 19.54 -16.19 35.59
C TYR A 322 19.64 -14.77 35.02
N TRP A 323 18.55 -14.01 35.01
CA TRP A 323 18.56 -12.64 34.50
C TRP A 323 19.26 -11.65 35.41
N GLU A 324 19.22 -11.82 36.73
CA GLU A 324 19.98 -10.98 37.66
C GLU A 324 21.49 -11.16 37.47
N ASN A 325 21.95 -12.39 37.21
CA ASN A 325 23.33 -12.66 36.84
C ASN A 325 23.73 -12.03 35.50
N LYS A 326 22.81 -12.03 34.52
CA LYS A 326 23.04 -11.46 33.18
C LYS A 326 22.93 -9.93 33.15
N TYR A 327 22.03 -9.36 33.94
CA TYR A 327 21.70 -7.93 34.02
C TYR A 327 21.79 -7.46 35.48
N PRO A 328 23.00 -7.25 36.02
CA PRO A 328 23.18 -6.99 37.44
C PRO A 328 22.61 -5.63 37.86
N ALA A 329 22.35 -5.51 39.16
CA ALA A 329 21.96 -4.27 39.84
C ALA A 329 20.60 -3.66 39.43
N LEU A 330 19.64 -4.50 39.01
CA LEU A 330 18.29 -4.06 38.68
C LEU A 330 17.30 -4.32 39.84
N PRO A 331 16.71 -3.26 40.44
CA PRO A 331 15.80 -3.39 41.60
C PRO A 331 14.56 -4.25 41.34
N ILE A 332 14.13 -4.36 40.09
CA ILE A 332 12.95 -5.14 39.67
C ILE A 332 13.10 -6.64 39.98
N PHE A 333 14.31 -7.18 40.00
CA PHE A 333 14.55 -8.59 40.36
C PHE A 333 14.38 -8.81 41.85
N SER A 334 14.94 -7.93 42.70
CA SER A 334 14.69 -7.98 44.15
C SER A 334 13.22 -7.79 44.48
N PHE A 335 12.55 -6.91 43.75
CA PHE A 335 11.10 -6.72 43.85
C PHE A 335 10.31 -7.99 43.51
N ALA A 336 10.61 -8.65 42.38
CA ALA A 336 9.95 -9.89 41.98
C ALA A 336 10.24 -11.05 42.96
N LYS A 337 11.49 -11.23 43.39
CA LYS A 337 11.88 -12.24 44.39
C LYS A 337 11.15 -12.04 45.71
N TRP A 338 10.93 -10.80 46.15
CA TRP A 338 10.17 -10.52 47.37
C TRP A 338 8.75 -11.11 47.30
N HIS A 339 8.07 -10.99 46.15
CA HIS A 339 6.75 -11.59 45.94
C HIS A 339 6.80 -13.11 45.98
N VAL A 340 7.81 -13.72 45.34
CA VAL A 340 8.04 -15.18 45.37
C VAL A 340 8.29 -15.67 46.80
N TYR A 341 9.14 -14.99 47.57
CA TYR A 341 9.47 -15.34 48.95
C TYR A 341 8.29 -15.20 49.89
N THR A 342 7.50 -14.15 49.71
CA THR A 342 6.27 -13.94 50.48
C THR A 342 5.24 -15.04 50.18
N ALA A 343 5.03 -15.39 48.91
CA ALA A 343 4.11 -16.47 48.53
C ALA A 343 4.55 -17.86 49.03
N THR A 344 5.87 -18.09 49.11
CA THR A 344 6.46 -19.36 49.60
C THR A 344 6.74 -19.37 51.10
N ARG A 345 6.29 -18.35 51.85
CA ARG A 345 6.47 -18.20 53.32
C ARG A 345 7.94 -18.11 53.79
N ARG A 346 8.84 -17.62 52.93
CA ARG A 346 10.26 -17.38 53.22
C ARG A 346 10.49 -15.94 53.71
N GLU A 347 9.83 -15.59 54.82
CA GLU A 347 9.79 -14.19 55.32
C GLU A 347 11.16 -13.60 55.63
N LYS A 348 12.12 -14.42 56.12
CA LYS A 348 13.48 -13.95 56.42
C LYS A 348 14.20 -13.44 55.18
N GLU A 349 14.12 -14.20 54.09
CA GLU A 349 14.73 -13.87 52.79
C GLU A 349 14.03 -12.66 52.18
N ALA A 350 12.69 -12.60 52.28
CA ALA A 350 11.92 -11.44 51.83
C ALA A 350 12.33 -10.15 52.54
N ASN A 351 12.51 -10.19 53.87
CA ASN A 351 12.92 -9.03 54.65
C ASN A 351 14.34 -8.55 54.32
N GLN A 352 15.27 -9.46 54.02
CA GLN A 352 16.63 -9.09 53.60
C GLN A 352 16.62 -8.30 52.28
N LEU A 353 15.74 -8.64 51.34
CA LEU A 353 15.62 -7.91 50.07
C LEU A 353 15.16 -6.46 50.28
N LEU A 354 14.40 -6.17 51.33
CA LEU A 354 13.92 -4.81 51.63
C LEU A 354 15.03 -3.85 52.06
N GLU A 355 16.20 -4.35 52.45
CA GLU A 355 17.37 -3.52 52.77
C GLU A 355 18.10 -3.03 51.51
N LEU A 356 17.83 -3.65 50.36
CA LEU A 356 18.42 -3.30 49.07
C LEU A 356 17.69 -2.10 48.44
N TYR A 357 18.44 -1.31 47.68
CA TYR A 357 17.96 -0.14 46.91
C TYR A 357 17.05 0.81 47.72
N PRO A 358 17.59 1.52 48.72
CA PRO A 358 16.82 2.39 49.64
C PRO A 358 16.07 3.52 48.91
N ASP A 359 16.61 4.04 47.81
CA ASP A 359 16.03 5.16 47.08
C ASP A 359 15.09 4.74 45.95
N ASN A 360 14.91 3.42 45.72
CA ASN A 360 14.06 2.93 44.63
C ASN A 360 12.57 2.93 44.99
N ILE A 361 11.73 3.42 44.08
CA ILE A 361 10.28 3.55 44.26
C ILE A 361 9.59 2.19 44.52
N LEU A 362 9.96 1.14 43.78
CA LEU A 362 9.36 -0.20 43.92
C LEU A 362 9.71 -0.81 45.28
N MET A 363 10.96 -0.67 45.71
CA MET A 363 11.40 -1.18 47.01
C MET A 363 10.82 -0.36 48.17
N ASN A 364 10.64 0.96 48.01
CA ASN A 364 9.92 1.79 48.96
C ASN A 364 8.46 1.37 49.11
N TYR A 365 7.77 1.08 48.00
CA TYR A 365 6.43 0.52 48.03
C TYR A 365 6.40 -0.79 48.84
N LEU A 366 7.33 -1.73 48.60
CA LEU A 366 7.38 -2.99 49.35
C LEU A 366 7.67 -2.81 50.84
N ARG A 367 8.55 -1.87 51.23
CA ARG A 367 8.81 -1.53 52.64
C ARG A 367 7.57 -0.99 53.34
N ILE A 368 6.82 -0.12 52.68
CA ILE A 368 5.57 0.42 53.24
C ILE A 368 4.53 -0.70 53.32
N LYS A 369 4.38 -1.50 52.26
CA LYS A 369 3.45 -2.63 52.19
C LYS A 369 3.73 -3.68 53.27
N SER A 370 4.99 -4.04 53.50
CA SER A 370 5.36 -5.01 54.54
C SER A 370 5.08 -4.50 55.95
N THR A 371 5.15 -3.19 56.17
CA THR A 371 4.81 -2.56 57.46
C THR A 371 3.31 -2.54 57.72
N LEU A 372 2.50 -2.44 56.66
CA LEU A 372 1.03 -2.44 56.69
C LEU A 372 0.41 -3.85 56.66
N ASN A 373 1.21 -4.90 56.83
CA ASN A 373 0.74 -6.28 56.73
C ASN A 373 -0.42 -6.56 57.72
N GLY A 374 -1.56 -7.01 57.19
CA GLY A 374 -2.81 -7.22 57.94
C GLY A 374 -3.77 -6.01 57.98
N GLN A 375 -3.47 -4.91 57.28
CA GLN A 375 -4.34 -3.74 57.13
C GLN A 375 -4.77 -3.56 55.68
N ASP A 376 -5.66 -4.45 55.21
CA ASP A 376 -6.06 -4.54 53.80
C ASP A 376 -6.60 -3.22 53.22
N ASP A 377 -7.36 -2.45 54.01
CA ASP A 377 -7.88 -1.14 53.60
C ASP A 377 -6.77 -0.12 53.30
N LEU A 378 -5.69 -0.13 54.08
CA LEU A 378 -4.54 0.76 53.91
C LEU A 378 -3.63 0.29 52.77
N ILE A 379 -3.53 -1.02 52.55
CA ILE A 379 -2.84 -1.59 51.38
C ILE A 379 -3.58 -1.19 50.09
N GLN A 380 -4.92 -1.23 50.07
CA GLN A 380 -5.70 -0.76 48.92
C GLN A 380 -5.48 0.73 48.65
N GLN A 381 -5.45 1.58 49.67
CA GLN A 381 -5.14 3.01 49.51
C GLN A 381 -3.71 3.24 49.00
N LEU A 382 -2.74 2.46 49.50
CA LEU A 382 -1.36 2.51 49.02
C LEU A 382 -1.28 2.14 47.54
N ASN A 383 -1.98 1.07 47.12
CA ASN A 383 -2.05 0.66 45.72
C ASN A 383 -2.59 1.79 44.84
N LEU A 384 -3.71 2.42 45.21
CA LEU A 384 -4.29 3.54 44.45
C LEU A 384 -3.34 4.74 44.30
N ILE A 385 -2.52 5.04 45.31
CA ILE A 385 -1.55 6.15 45.28
C ILE A 385 -0.38 5.81 44.36
N PHE A 386 0.11 4.56 44.42
CA PHE A 386 1.23 4.13 43.61
C PHE A 386 0.83 3.84 42.16
N GLU A 387 -0.33 3.24 41.90
CA GLU A 387 -0.87 2.95 40.56
C GLU A 387 -1.16 4.21 39.73
N ASN A 388 -1.40 5.37 40.35
CA ASN A 388 -1.54 6.65 39.66
C ASN A 388 -0.18 7.30 39.29
N ASN A 389 0.94 6.71 39.68
CA ASN A 389 2.26 7.19 39.30
C ASN A 389 2.67 6.54 37.97
N SER A 390 3.00 7.34 36.96
CA SER A 390 3.31 6.89 35.59
C SER A 390 4.52 5.93 35.46
N ASN A 391 5.25 5.70 36.56
CA ASN A 391 6.38 4.76 36.65
C ASN A 391 6.06 3.50 37.47
N PHE A 392 4.83 3.36 37.98
CA PHE A 392 4.41 2.19 38.75
C PHE A 392 3.69 1.20 37.83
N VAL A 393 4.03 -0.06 38.00
CA VAL A 393 3.54 -1.14 37.15
C VAL A 393 2.39 -1.83 37.89
N GLU A 394 1.19 -1.78 37.32
CA GLU A 394 -0.08 -2.20 37.95
C GLU A 394 -0.14 -3.73 38.16
N MET A 395 0.43 -4.23 39.26
CA MET A 395 0.31 -5.64 39.63
C MET A 395 -1.08 -5.97 40.17
N LYS A 396 -1.91 -6.58 39.32
CA LYS A 396 -3.08 -7.35 39.76
C LYS A 396 -2.58 -8.60 40.49
N ILE A 397 -2.42 -8.49 41.80
CA ILE A 397 -2.16 -9.62 42.73
C ILE A 397 -3.47 -9.98 43.40
#